data_AF-A0AA89Q0A3-F1
#
_entry.id   AF-A0AA89Q0A3-F1
#
_cell.length_a   1.000
_cell.length_b   1.000
_cell.length_c   1.000
_cell.angle_alpha   90.00
_cell.angle_beta   90.00
_cell.angle_gamma   90.00
#
_symmetry.space_group_name_H-M   'P 1'
#
loop_
_entity.id
_entity.type
_entity.pdbx_description
1 polymer ?
#
loop_
_entity_poly.entity_id
_entity_poly.type
_entity_poly.pdbx_seq_one_letter_code
_entity_poly.pdbx_strand_id
1 'polypeptide(L)'
;MRLLPWTGTDGKACYLSTDDPGSLLSRLADDVEAAQLASAETVLAGARAVLHDDKYRCQSRRRHPIRQDIHPAHLSMSCHTHQ
;
A
#
# COMPACT_ATOMS: atom_id res chain seq x y z
N MET A 1 28.75 4.12 10.51
CA MET A 1 27.83 5.01 9.75
C MET A 1 26.45 4.39 9.74
N ARG A 2 25.41 5.12 10.19
CA ARG A 2 24.00 4.69 10.11
C ARG A 2 23.12 5.75 9.46
N LEU A 3 22.02 5.33 8.85
CA LEU A 3 20.95 6.23 8.42
C LEU A 3 20.03 6.52 9.62
N LEU A 4 19.59 7.77 9.77
CA LEU A 4 18.64 8.18 10.79
C LEU A 4 17.20 8.12 10.25
N PRO A 5 16.19 7.85 11.09
CA PRO A 5 14.79 7.74 10.68
C PRO A 5 14.11 9.10 10.40
N TRP A 6 14.87 10.18 10.40
CA TRP A 6 14.45 11.52 10.01
C TRP A 6 15.37 12.11 8.95
N THR A 7 14.84 13.06 8.20
CA THR A 7 15.58 13.81 7.19
C THR A 7 16.27 15.03 7.81
N GLY A 8 17.30 15.52 7.11
CA GLY A 8 17.88 16.83 7.39
C GLY A 8 16.88 17.95 7.08
N THR A 9 17.24 19.18 7.47
CA THR A 9 16.43 20.38 7.19
C THR A 9 16.26 20.65 5.69
N ASP A 10 17.16 20.12 4.86
CA ASP A 10 17.09 20.15 3.40
C ASP A 10 16.24 19.03 2.79
N GLY A 11 15.60 18.20 3.63
CA GLY A 11 14.80 17.06 3.21
C GLY A 11 15.60 15.85 2.75
N LYS A 12 16.95 15.89 2.82
CA LYS A 12 17.79 14.75 2.41
C LYS A 12 17.95 13.73 3.53
N ALA A 13 18.32 12.51 3.15
CA ALA A 13 18.69 11.46 4.08
C ALA A 13 19.82 11.92 5.03
N CYS A 14 19.63 11.73 6.33
CA CYS A 14 20.59 12.14 7.35
C CYS A 14 21.39 10.94 7.86
N TYR A 15 22.72 11.03 7.84
CA TYR A 15 23.60 9.96 8.29
C TYR A 15 24.37 10.36 9.54
N LEU A 16 24.49 9.42 10.48
CA LEU A 16 25.30 9.55 11.67
C LEU A 16 26.62 8.77 11.51
N SER A 17 27.73 9.49 11.60
CA SER A 17 29.06 8.90 11.81
C SER A 17 29.35 8.88 13.30
N THR A 18 29.45 7.69 13.86
CA THR A 18 29.85 7.49 15.25
C THR A 18 30.50 6.11 15.37
N ASP A 19 31.52 6.02 16.20
CA ASP A 19 32.18 4.74 16.55
C ASP A 19 31.44 4.04 17.70
N ASP A 20 30.51 4.74 18.36
CA ASP A 20 29.69 4.20 19.45
C ASP A 20 28.23 4.00 19.00
N PRO A 21 27.79 2.74 18.80
CA PRO A 21 26.39 2.43 18.47
C PRO A 21 25.42 2.76 19.61
N GLY A 22 25.90 2.98 20.84
CA GLY A 22 25.12 3.40 22.00
C GLY A 22 25.06 4.91 22.22
N SER A 23 25.61 5.71 21.30
CA SER A 23 25.65 7.17 21.42
C SER A 23 24.24 7.77 21.54
N LEU A 24 24.14 8.97 22.11
CA LEU A 24 22.86 9.64 22.38
C LEU A 24 21.96 9.71 21.14
N LEU A 25 22.53 10.11 20.00
CA LEU A 25 21.79 10.21 18.74
C LEU A 25 21.39 8.84 18.18
N SER A 26 22.20 7.81 18.42
CA SER A 26 21.87 6.44 18.04
C SER A 26 20.65 5.95 18.81
N ARG A 27 20.64 6.12 20.14
CA ARG A 27 19.48 5.75 20.98
C ARG A 27 18.21 6.54 20.64
N LEU A 28 18.35 7.84 20.41
CA LEU A 28 17.21 8.66 19.98
C LEU A 28 16.62 8.15 18.66
N ALA A 29 17.47 7.71 17.74
CA ALA A 29 17.02 7.16 16.48
C ALA A 29 16.35 5.79 16.65
N ASP A 30 16.79 4.97 17.58
CA ASP A 30 16.12 3.71 17.92
C ASP A 30 14.74 3.97 18.56
N ASP A 31 14.61 4.96 19.44
CA ASP A 31 13.34 5.36 20.04
C ASP A 31 12.34 5.86 19.00
N VAL A 32 12.80 6.67 18.03
CA VAL A 32 11.97 7.15 16.93
C VAL A 32 11.55 6.02 16.02
N GLU A 33 12.45 5.09 15.70
CA GLU A 33 12.13 3.90 14.90
C GLU A 33 11.06 3.05 15.60
N ALA A 34 11.20 2.81 16.91
CA ALA A 34 10.20 2.10 17.70
C ALA A 34 8.82 2.79 17.66
N ALA A 35 8.78 4.12 17.79
CA ALA A 35 7.54 4.89 17.69
C ALA A 35 6.91 4.83 16.28
N GLN A 36 7.74 4.87 15.23
CA GLN A 36 7.28 4.72 13.84
C GLN A 36 6.71 3.31 13.59
N LEU A 37 7.35 2.26 14.10
CA LEU A 37 6.87 0.88 13.98
C LEU A 37 5.52 0.68 14.69
N ALA A 38 5.36 1.19 15.92
CA ALA A 38 4.10 1.15 16.63
C ALA A 38 2.97 1.89 15.88
N SER A 39 3.31 3.02 15.27
CA SER A 39 2.37 3.77 14.41
C SER A 39 2.01 2.97 13.15
N ALA A 40 2.99 2.31 12.53
CA ALA A 40 2.80 1.49 11.34
C ALA A 40 1.86 0.30 11.60
N GLU A 41 1.90 -0.32 12.78
CA GLU A 41 0.96 -1.38 13.17
C GLU A 41 -0.49 -0.88 13.17
N THR A 42 -0.72 0.33 13.71
CA THR A 42 -2.05 0.95 13.74
C THR A 42 -2.56 1.24 12.33
N VAL A 43 -1.72 1.82 11.48
CA VAL A 43 -2.04 2.10 10.07
C VAL A 43 -2.33 0.80 9.32
N LEU A 44 -1.53 -0.24 9.54
CA LEU A 44 -1.71 -1.54 8.89
C LEU A 44 -3.04 -2.20 9.29
N ALA A 45 -3.40 -2.14 10.58
CA ALA A 45 -4.69 -2.65 11.05
C ALA A 45 -5.86 -1.91 10.38
N GLY A 46 -5.79 -0.58 10.30
CA GLY A 46 -6.78 0.24 9.59
C GLY A 46 -6.88 -0.10 8.10
N ALA A 47 -5.75 -0.24 7.42
CA ALA A 47 -5.71 -0.61 6.00
C ALA A 47 -6.34 -1.99 5.76
N ARG A 48 -6.08 -2.98 6.64
CA ARG A 48 -6.74 -4.29 6.56
C ARG A 48 -8.25 -4.18 6.74
N ALA A 49 -8.71 -3.41 7.72
CA ALA A 49 -10.14 -3.19 7.93
C ALA A 49 -10.82 -2.60 6.69
N VAL A 50 -10.21 -1.58 6.06
CA VAL A 50 -10.72 -0.97 4.82
C VAL A 50 -10.77 -1.99 3.67
N LEU A 51 -9.73 -2.81 3.50
CA LEU A 51 -9.68 -3.81 2.43
C LEU A 51 -10.67 -4.97 2.63
N HIS A 52 -11.06 -5.26 3.87
CA HIS A 52 -12.03 -6.31 4.21
C HIS A 52 -13.49 -5.81 4.22
N ASP A 53 -13.71 -4.50 4.20
CA ASP A 53 -15.06 -3.94 4.12
C ASP A 53 -15.59 -4.07 2.68
N ASP A 54 -16.71 -4.80 2.53
CA ASP A 54 -17.39 -5.00 1.25
C ASP A 54 -17.83 -3.68 0.60
N LYS A 55 -17.98 -2.59 1.37
CA LYS A 55 -18.28 -1.25 0.85
C LYS A 55 -17.14 -0.65 0.04
N TYR A 56 -15.89 -1.00 0.36
CA TYR A 56 -14.70 -0.53 -0.35
C TYR A 56 -14.09 -1.62 -1.25
N ARG A 57 -14.74 -2.79 -1.33
CA ARG A 57 -14.33 -3.88 -2.22
C ARG A 57 -14.60 -3.52 -3.67
N CYS A 58 -13.54 -3.22 -4.43
CA CYS A 58 -13.64 -3.19 -5.89
C CYS A 58 -13.85 -4.63 -6.40
N GLN A 59 -15.09 -4.98 -6.71
CA GLN A 59 -15.48 -6.34 -7.11
C GLN A 59 -15.18 -6.61 -8.59
N SER A 60 -13.99 -6.26 -9.09
CA SER A 60 -13.56 -6.68 -10.42
C SER A 60 -12.91 -8.06 -10.37
N ARG A 61 -13.68 -9.05 -9.88
CA ARG A 61 -13.35 -10.45 -10.13
C ARG A 61 -14.61 -11.26 -10.40
N ARG A 62 -15.21 -10.98 -11.57
CA ARG A 62 -15.90 -12.06 -12.29
C ARG A 62 -14.82 -13.06 -12.71
N ARG A 63 -14.54 -14.08 -11.88
CA ARG A 63 -14.10 -15.36 -12.44
C ARG A 63 -15.29 -15.86 -13.24
N HIS A 64 -15.37 -15.48 -14.51
CA HIS A 64 -16.30 -16.12 -15.42
C HIS A 64 -15.89 -17.60 -15.42
N PRO A 65 -16.78 -18.55 -15.07
CA PRO A 65 -16.50 -19.94 -15.39
C PRO A 65 -16.26 -19.96 -16.90
N ILE A 66 -15.23 -20.67 -17.35
CA ILE A 66 -15.00 -20.92 -18.78
C ILE A 66 -16.31 -21.51 -19.30
N ARG A 67 -17.14 -20.71 -20.00
CA ARG A 67 -18.29 -21.23 -20.73
C ARG A 67 -17.73 -21.96 -21.94
N GLN A 68 -17.74 -23.29 -21.91
CA GLN A 68 -17.54 -24.13 -23.09
C GLN A 68 -18.82 -24.16 -23.92
N ASP A 69 -19.26 -23.02 -24.45
CA ASP A 69 -20.37 -22.97 -25.40
C ASP A 69 -19.93 -22.16 -26.63
N ILE A 70 -19.11 -22.76 -27.48
CA ILE A 70 -18.89 -22.24 -28.84
C ILE A 70 -20.02 -22.80 -29.70
N HIS A 71 -21.11 -22.04 -29.83
CA HIS A 71 -22.07 -22.19 -30.92
C HIS A 71 -22.18 -20.84 -31.67
N PRO A 72 -22.06 -20.81 -33.01
CA PRO A 72 -22.09 -19.57 -33.76
C PRO A 72 -23.55 -19.14 -33.97
N ALA A 73 -23.99 -18.12 -33.24
CA ALA A 73 -25.24 -17.43 -33.55
C ALA A 73 -24.93 -16.06 -34.17
N HIS A 74 -25.29 -15.98 -35.45
CA HIS A 74 -25.42 -14.85 -36.34
C HIS A 74 -25.51 -13.46 -35.68
N LEU A 75 -24.60 -12.57 -36.08
CA LEU A 75 -24.69 -11.13 -35.85
C LEU A 75 -25.90 -10.57 -36.61
N SER A 76 -26.88 -10.02 -35.90
CA SER A 76 -27.80 -9.01 -36.44
C SER A 76 -27.64 -7.75 -35.61
N MET A 77 -26.97 -6.77 -36.21
CA MET A 77 -26.65 -5.48 -35.61
C MET A 77 -27.70 -4.49 -36.09
N SER A 78 -28.71 -4.22 -35.25
CA SER A 78 -29.63 -3.10 -35.46
C SER A 78 -29.40 -2.10 -34.34
N CYS A 79 -28.63 -1.05 -34.64
CA CYS A 79 -28.51 0.14 -33.81
C CYS A 79 -29.78 0.97 -34.01
N HIS A 80 -30.54 1.24 -32.95
CA HIS A 80 -31.54 2.30 -32.94
C HIS A 80 -31.13 3.31 -31.87
N THR A 81 -30.62 4.45 -32.34
CA THR A 81 -30.41 5.65 -31.54
C THR A 81 -31.77 6.20 -31.15
N HIS A 82 -32.07 6.23 -29.85
CA HIS A 82 -33.24 6.93 -29.35
C HIS A 82 -32.89 8.40 -29.10
N GLN A 83 -33.84 9.22 -29.55
CA GLN A 83 -33.96 10.67 -29.51
C GLN A 83 -33.72 11.29 -28.14
#